data_AF-A0A3A0CD38-F1
#
_entry.id   AF-A0A3A0CD38-F1
#
_cell.length_a   1.000
_cell.length_b   1.000
_cell.length_c   1.000
_cell.angle_alpha   90.00
_cell.angle_beta   90.00
_cell.angle_gamma   90.00
#
_symmetry.space_group_name_H-M   'P 1'
#
loop_
_entity.id
_entity.type
_entity.pdbx_description
1 polymer ?
#
loop_
_entity_poly.entity_id
_entity_poly.type
_entity_poly.pdbx_seq_one_letter_code
_entity_poly.pdbx_strand_id
1 'polypeptide(L)'
;MDELPSFDLPVERSAALVRGVWRLIPVSLGVGILLNFRSDWRLLWLTDKASFLAVGFLFLFVLAVTLAVLWSAGRWLVLAFWRRELGIRVTPEEILLSLGPFGEHRHAWRDVRVEIDSSIDPEMLEMMPDDAFVPRLLHRSADGDLSALMQRFSRTPSETLTRLLRPYVRRALGTRNPGEAGPK
;
A
#
# COMPACT_ATOMS: atom_id res chain seq x y z
N MET A 1 -32.19 -6.48 12.37
CA MET A 1 -30.76 -6.57 12.02
C MET A 1 -30.54 -5.46 11.02
N ASP A 2 -29.82 -4.40 11.41
CA ASP A 2 -29.55 -3.29 10.50
C ASP A 2 -28.64 -3.79 9.37
N GLU A 3 -29.15 -3.72 8.14
CA GLU A 3 -28.42 -4.10 6.94
C GLU A 3 -27.35 -3.02 6.69
N LEU A 4 -26.08 -3.39 6.89
CA LEU A 4 -24.95 -2.47 6.68
C LEU A 4 -24.92 -2.05 5.20
N PRO A 5 -24.89 -0.74 4.90
CA PRO A 5 -24.90 -0.27 3.52
C PRO A 5 -23.55 -0.56 2.85
N SER A 6 -23.56 -1.25 1.71
CA SER A 6 -22.37 -1.41 0.88
C SER A 6 -21.93 -0.06 0.32
N PHE A 7 -20.62 0.20 0.31
CA PHE A 7 -20.08 1.42 -0.29
C PHE A 7 -18.92 1.09 -1.23
N ASP A 8 -18.84 1.87 -2.31
CA ASP A 8 -17.80 1.77 -3.33
C ASP A 8 -16.92 3.03 -3.25
N LEU A 9 -15.61 2.84 -3.04
CA LEU A 9 -14.62 3.91 -3.14
C LEU A 9 -13.95 3.84 -4.52
N PRO A 10 -13.98 4.91 -5.32
CA PRO A 10 -13.31 4.93 -6.60
C PRO A 10 -11.78 4.93 -6.40
N VAL A 11 -11.06 4.21 -7.27
CA VAL A 11 -9.60 4.27 -7.30
C VAL A 11 -9.17 5.47 -8.15
N GLU A 12 -8.36 6.35 -7.59
CA GLU A 12 -7.92 7.55 -8.29
C GLU A 12 -6.78 7.27 -9.29
N ARG A 13 -7.13 7.34 -10.59
CA ARG A 13 -6.16 7.20 -11.69
C ARG A 13 -5.18 8.38 -11.78
N SER A 14 -5.62 9.59 -11.43
CA SER A 14 -4.77 10.80 -11.44
C SER A 14 -3.67 10.72 -10.38
N ALA A 15 -4.01 10.29 -9.16
CA ALA A 15 -3.03 10.03 -8.11
C ALA A 15 -2.03 8.94 -8.50
N ALA A 16 -2.49 7.89 -9.21
CA ALA A 16 -1.62 6.86 -9.76
C ALA A 16 -0.65 7.41 -10.81
N LEU A 17 -1.12 8.28 -11.71
CA LEU A 17 -0.30 8.93 -12.73
C LEU A 17 0.77 9.82 -12.10
N VAL A 18 0.39 10.69 -11.16
CA VAL A 18 1.33 11.57 -10.43
C VAL A 18 2.41 10.74 -9.72
N ARG A 19 2.01 9.66 -9.03
CA ARG A 19 2.94 8.74 -8.36
C ARG A 19 3.85 7.97 -9.32
N GLY A 20 3.38 7.64 -10.51
CA GLY A 20 4.18 7.02 -11.56
C GLY A 20 5.23 8.00 -12.09
N VAL A 21 4.79 9.21 -12.46
CA VAL A 21 5.66 10.27 -12.99
C VAL A 21 6.72 10.71 -11.98
N TRP A 22 6.37 10.91 -10.71
CA TRP A 22 7.34 11.25 -9.66
C TRP A 22 8.44 10.20 -9.50
N ARG A 23 8.14 8.92 -9.72
CA ARG A 23 9.13 7.84 -9.66
C ARG A 23 10.04 7.79 -10.90
N LEU A 24 9.69 8.46 -12.00
CA LEU A 24 10.57 8.56 -13.16
C LEU A 24 11.74 9.53 -12.94
N ILE A 25 11.63 10.48 -12.03
CA ILE A 25 12.70 11.44 -11.70
C ILE A 25 13.96 10.74 -11.15
N PRO A 26 13.88 9.90 -10.09
CA PRO A 26 15.07 9.16 -9.63
C PRO A 26 15.56 8.14 -10.68
N VAL A 27 14.67 7.61 -11.53
CA VAL A 27 15.07 6.72 -12.63
C VAL A 27 15.91 7.48 -13.66
N SER A 28 15.49 8.67 -14.07
CA SER A 28 16.25 9.48 -15.04
C SER A 28 17.61 9.89 -14.47
N LEU A 29 17.69 10.19 -13.17
CA LEU A 29 18.94 10.45 -12.48
C LEU A 29 19.85 9.22 -12.46
N GLY A 30 19.32 8.04 -12.09
CA GLY A 30 20.07 6.78 -12.07
C GLY A 30 20.61 6.41 -13.46
N VAL A 31 19.76 6.48 -14.48
CA VAL A 31 20.16 6.27 -15.88
C VAL A 31 21.20 7.30 -16.33
N GLY A 32 21.02 8.57 -15.94
CA GLY A 32 21.97 9.65 -16.24
C GLY A 32 23.37 9.40 -15.65
N ILE A 33 23.44 8.94 -14.39
CA ILE A 33 24.70 8.54 -13.76
C ILE A 33 25.34 7.37 -14.51
N LEU A 34 24.56 6.33 -14.83
CA LEU A 34 25.06 5.16 -15.53
C LEU A 34 25.60 5.48 -16.94
N LEU A 35 24.94 6.39 -17.66
CA LEU A 35 25.33 6.77 -19.04
C LEU A 35 26.49 7.77 -19.10
N ASN A 36 26.61 8.69 -18.13
CA ASN A 36 27.65 9.73 -18.16
C ASN A 36 28.96 9.29 -17.51
N PHE A 37 28.96 8.19 -16.75
CA PHE A 37 30.16 7.72 -16.08
C PHE A 37 31.11 7.04 -17.08
N ARG A 38 32.08 7.81 -17.56
CA ARG A 38 33.16 7.34 -18.44
C ARG A 38 34.41 7.03 -17.62
N SER A 39 34.39 5.93 -16.87
CA SER A 39 35.61 5.41 -16.28
C SER A 39 36.38 4.55 -17.27
N ASP A 40 37.69 4.72 -17.32
CA ASP A 40 38.60 3.81 -18.00
C ASP A 40 38.70 2.51 -17.19
N TRP A 41 37.73 1.61 -17.42
CA TRP A 41 37.66 0.29 -16.79
C TRP A 41 38.95 -0.50 -16.91
N ARG A 42 39.65 -0.34 -18.03
CA ARG A 42 40.95 -0.96 -18.29
C ARG A 42 42.04 -0.41 -17.36
N LEU A 43 42.04 0.90 -17.11
CA LEU A 43 42.98 1.54 -16.18
C LEU A 43 42.69 1.08 -14.75
N LEU A 44 41.43 1.11 -14.31
CA LEU A 44 41.04 0.66 -12.98
C LEU A 44 41.42 -0.80 -12.72
N TRP A 45 41.22 -1.70 -13.70
CA TRP A 45 41.60 -3.10 -13.57
C TRP A 45 43.11 -3.32 -13.42
N LEU A 46 43.92 -2.51 -14.10
CA LEU A 46 45.38 -2.62 -14.10
C LEU A 46 46.02 -1.99 -12.87
N THR A 47 45.46 -0.87 -12.38
CA THR A 47 46.06 -0.08 -11.29
C THR A 47 45.54 -0.51 -9.92
N ASP A 48 44.22 -0.70 -9.77
CA ASP A 48 43.60 -1.04 -8.49
C ASP A 48 42.32 -1.86 -8.66
N LYS A 49 42.49 -3.18 -8.53
CA LYS A 49 41.40 -4.17 -8.63
C LYS A 49 40.33 -3.98 -7.55
N ALA A 50 40.68 -3.46 -6.37
CA ALA A 50 39.71 -3.23 -5.32
C ALA A 50 38.77 -2.07 -5.70
N SER A 51 39.33 -0.97 -6.20
CA SER A 51 38.55 0.15 -6.75
C SER A 51 37.70 -0.27 -7.95
N PHE A 52 38.23 -1.10 -8.85
CA PHE A 52 37.44 -1.66 -9.97
C PHE A 52 36.21 -2.43 -9.47
N LEU A 53 36.39 -3.35 -8.51
CA LEU A 53 35.30 -4.15 -7.96
C LEU A 53 34.29 -3.28 -7.20
N ALA A 54 34.75 -2.31 -6.43
CA ALA A 54 33.88 -1.38 -5.69
C ALA A 54 33.00 -0.55 -6.64
N VAL A 55 33.59 0.00 -7.71
CA VAL A 55 32.84 0.73 -8.75
C VAL A 55 31.87 -0.23 -9.46
N GLY A 56 32.30 -1.43 -9.86
CA GLY A 56 31.42 -2.42 -10.47
C GLY A 56 30.21 -2.78 -9.60
N PHE A 57 30.43 -2.98 -8.29
CA PHE A 57 29.37 -3.24 -7.33
C PHE A 57 28.42 -2.05 -7.17
N LEU A 58 28.96 -0.84 -7.12
CA LEU A 58 28.16 0.38 -7.07
C LEU A 58 27.26 0.51 -8.31
N PHE A 59 27.80 0.23 -9.50
CA PHE A 59 27.04 0.22 -10.75
C PHE A 59 25.91 -0.80 -10.74
N LEU A 60 26.21 -2.03 -10.32
CA LEU A 60 25.21 -3.10 -10.16
C LEU A 60 24.11 -2.70 -9.18
N PHE A 61 24.49 -2.11 -8.05
CA PHE A 61 23.55 -1.65 -7.04
C PHE A 61 22.65 -0.52 -7.57
N VAL A 62 23.22 0.51 -8.19
CA VAL A 62 22.46 1.61 -8.81
C VAL A 62 21.53 1.08 -9.89
N LEU A 63 22.00 0.15 -10.72
CA LEU A 63 21.18 -0.48 -11.76
C LEU A 63 20.01 -1.26 -11.16
N ALA A 64 20.25 -2.08 -10.13
CA ALA A 64 19.22 -2.86 -9.45
C ALA A 64 18.14 -1.95 -8.82
N VAL A 65 18.57 -0.88 -8.11
CA VAL A 65 17.65 0.11 -7.54
C VAL A 65 16.86 0.82 -8.64
N THR A 66 17.52 1.24 -9.72
CA THR A 66 16.88 1.92 -10.85
C THR A 66 15.82 1.02 -11.50
N LEU A 67 16.13 -0.26 -11.72
CA LEU A 67 15.19 -1.24 -12.27
C LEU A 67 14.00 -1.48 -11.32
N ALA A 68 14.24 -1.59 -10.02
CA ALA A 68 13.17 -1.75 -9.03
C ALA A 68 12.22 -0.54 -9.00
N VAL A 69 12.78 0.68 -9.04
CA VAL A 69 12.00 1.92 -9.09
C VAL A 69 11.25 2.05 -10.42
N LEU A 70 11.88 1.70 -11.55
CA LEU A 70 11.26 1.71 -12.86
C LEU A 70 10.10 0.70 -12.95
N TRP A 71 10.28 -0.50 -12.41
CA TRP A 71 9.21 -1.50 -12.31
C TRP A 71 8.03 -0.97 -11.48
N SER A 72 8.32 -0.36 -10.33
CA SER A 72 7.31 0.29 -9.50
C SER A 72 6.58 1.42 -10.25
N ALA A 73 7.33 2.31 -10.90
CA ALA A 73 6.77 3.40 -11.71
C ALA A 73 5.87 2.87 -12.83
N GLY A 74 6.32 1.83 -13.55
CA GLY A 74 5.56 1.17 -14.60
C GLY A 74 4.23 0.63 -14.10
N ARG A 75 4.19 -0.05 -12.95
CA ARG A 75 2.94 -0.53 -12.35
C ARG A 75 1.95 0.59 -12.03
N TRP A 76 2.44 1.74 -11.54
CA TRP A 76 1.61 2.91 -11.26
C TRP A 76 1.09 3.58 -12.54
N LEU A 77 1.92 3.68 -13.58
CA LEU A 77 1.51 4.22 -14.88
C LEU A 77 0.48 3.29 -15.55
N VAL A 78 0.71 1.98 -15.53
CA VAL A 78 -0.24 0.99 -16.04
C VAL A 78 -1.58 1.07 -15.30
N LEU A 79 -1.56 1.28 -13.98
CA LEU A 79 -2.80 1.50 -13.20
C LEU A 79 -3.54 2.76 -13.67
N ALA A 80 -2.83 3.84 -13.99
CA ALA A 80 -3.45 5.08 -14.46
C ALA A 80 -4.15 4.92 -15.82
N PHE A 81 -3.58 4.12 -16.72
CA PHE A 81 -4.14 3.81 -18.05
C PHE A 81 -5.01 2.55 -18.07
N TRP A 82 -5.34 1.99 -16.91
CA TRP A 82 -6.07 0.72 -16.86
C TRP A 82 -7.51 0.89 -17.37
N ARG A 83 -7.89 0.05 -18.34
CA ARG A 83 -9.17 0.17 -19.05
C ARG A 83 -10.37 -0.33 -18.25
N ARG A 84 -10.16 -1.30 -17.34
CA ARG A 84 -11.22 -1.87 -16.49
C ARG A 84 -11.60 -0.94 -15.34
N GLU A 85 -12.80 -1.14 -14.79
CA GLU A 85 -13.26 -0.47 -13.57
C GLU A 85 -12.31 -0.82 -12.42
N LEU A 86 -11.82 0.22 -11.75
CA LEU A 86 -10.97 0.12 -10.57
C LEU A 86 -11.77 0.67 -9.40
N GLY A 87 -11.83 -0.08 -8.31
CA GLY A 87 -12.68 0.27 -7.19
C GLY A 87 -12.37 -0.56 -5.96
N ILE A 88 -12.72 -0.01 -4.82
CA ILE A 88 -12.71 -0.71 -3.55
C ILE A 88 -14.15 -0.80 -3.09
N ARG A 89 -14.68 -2.02 -3.09
CA ARG A 89 -16.04 -2.30 -2.67
C ARG A 89 -16.01 -2.90 -1.28
N VAL A 90 -16.70 -2.27 -0.35
CA VAL A 90 -16.90 -2.80 0.99
C VAL A 90 -18.35 -3.23 1.11
N THR A 91 -18.55 -4.52 1.36
CA THR A 91 -19.86 -5.13 1.61
C THR A 91 -19.90 -5.71 3.02
N PRO A 92 -21.09 -6.06 3.53
CA PRO A 92 -21.24 -6.71 4.83
C PRO A 92 -20.50 -8.05 4.96
N GLU A 93 -20.25 -8.74 3.85
CA GLU A 93 -19.63 -10.06 3.81
C GLU A 93 -18.13 -9.99 3.54
N GLU A 94 -17.70 -9.02 2.73
CA GLU A 94 -16.33 -8.93 2.23
C GLU A 94 -15.87 -7.53 1.81
N ILE A 95 -14.55 -7.40 1.74
CA ILE A 95 -13.82 -6.28 1.16
C ILE A 95 -13.23 -6.77 -0.17
N LEU A 96 -13.66 -6.18 -1.27
CA LEU A 96 -13.16 -6.45 -2.61
C LEU A 96 -12.32 -5.25 -3.09
N LEU A 97 -11.05 -5.48 -3.40
CA LEU A 97 -10.14 -4.48 -3.96
C LEU A 97 -9.79 -4.86 -5.39
N SER A 98 -10.35 -4.12 -6.37
CA SER A 98 -10.04 -4.26 -7.78
C SER A 98 -8.98 -3.24 -8.19
N LEU A 99 -7.71 -3.61 -8.07
CA LEU A 99 -6.56 -2.70 -8.21
C LEU A 99 -5.75 -2.92 -9.51
N GLY A 100 -6.35 -3.55 -10.53
CA GLY A 100 -5.77 -3.72 -11.87
C GLY A 100 -4.40 -4.44 -11.85
N PRO A 101 -3.27 -3.78 -12.19
CA PRO A 101 -1.94 -4.40 -12.17
C PRO A 101 -1.46 -4.81 -10.76
N PHE A 102 -2.15 -4.39 -9.70
CA PHE A 102 -1.91 -4.86 -8.34
C PHE A 102 -2.72 -6.10 -7.97
N GLY A 103 -3.51 -6.62 -8.91
CA GLY A 103 -4.37 -7.78 -8.69
C GLY A 103 -5.73 -7.40 -8.14
N GLU A 104 -6.56 -8.43 -8.03
CA GLU A 104 -7.86 -8.38 -7.37
C GLU A 104 -7.73 -9.11 -6.03
N HIS A 105 -8.11 -8.44 -4.95
CA HIS A 105 -8.02 -8.99 -3.60
C HIS A 105 -9.41 -9.07 -3.00
N ARG A 106 -9.80 -10.24 -2.52
CA ARG A 106 -11.10 -10.50 -1.90
C ARG A 106 -10.87 -11.01 -0.49
N HIS A 107 -11.33 -10.26 0.49
CA HIS A 107 -11.13 -10.55 1.90
C HIS A 107 -12.47 -10.64 2.61
N ALA A 108 -12.82 -11.82 3.13
CA ALA A 108 -14.02 -11.99 3.93
C ALA A 108 -13.82 -11.35 5.31
N TRP A 109 -14.83 -10.66 5.84
CA TRP A 109 -14.73 -9.98 7.14
C TRP A 109 -14.38 -10.92 8.30
N ARG A 110 -14.80 -12.18 8.23
CA ARG A 110 -14.46 -13.23 9.21
C ARG A 110 -12.96 -13.45 9.37
N ASP A 111 -12.18 -13.17 8.32
CA ASP A 111 -10.74 -13.41 8.26
C ASP A 111 -9.92 -12.12 8.51
N VAL A 112 -10.61 -10.98 8.64
CA VAL A 112 -10.00 -9.66 8.94
C VAL A 112 -9.91 -9.48 10.45
N ARG A 113 -8.70 -9.25 10.96
CA ARG A 113 -8.43 -8.82 12.32
C ARG A 113 -8.44 -7.31 12.37
N VAL A 114 -9.32 -6.74 13.18
CA VAL A 114 -9.27 -5.33 13.53
C VAL A 114 -8.34 -5.16 14.72
N GLU A 115 -7.24 -4.45 14.53
CA GLU A 115 -6.42 -3.96 15.64
C GLU A 115 -6.78 -2.50 15.92
N ILE A 116 -7.30 -2.28 17.11
CA ILE A 116 -7.42 -0.98 17.73
C ILE A 116 -6.17 -0.80 18.58
N ASP A 117 -5.57 0.39 18.56
CA ASP A 117 -4.43 0.70 19.44
C ASP A 117 -4.82 0.35 20.89
N SER A 118 -4.01 -0.47 21.56
CA SER A 118 -4.29 -0.97 22.92
C SER A 118 -4.46 0.14 23.97
N SER A 119 -4.06 1.37 23.64
CA SER A 119 -4.29 2.56 24.47
C SER A 119 -5.72 3.11 24.39
N ILE A 120 -6.53 2.64 23.43
CA ILE A 120 -7.89 3.12 23.18
C ILE A 120 -8.88 2.06 23.63
N ASP A 121 -9.64 2.40 24.67
CA ASP A 121 -10.74 1.57 25.15
C ASP A 121 -11.82 1.44 24.05
N PRO A 122 -12.29 0.22 23.70
CA PRO A 122 -13.39 0.02 22.77
C PRO A 122 -14.68 0.79 23.12
N GLU A 123 -14.92 1.10 24.40
CA GLU A 123 -16.05 1.96 24.81
C GLU A 123 -15.80 3.45 24.51
N MET A 124 -14.54 3.88 24.49
CA MET A 124 -14.17 5.25 24.12
C MET A 124 -14.28 5.51 22.62
N LEU A 125 -14.36 4.48 21.77
CA LEU A 125 -14.59 4.66 20.32
C LEU A 125 -15.85 5.46 19.99
N GLU A 126 -16.86 5.43 20.86
CA GLU A 126 -18.10 6.19 20.68
C GLU A 126 -17.91 7.70 20.94
N MET A 127 -16.91 8.07 21.73
CA MET A 127 -16.62 9.46 22.12
C MET A 127 -15.49 10.10 21.31
N MET A 128 -14.73 9.32 20.53
CA MET A 128 -13.61 9.83 19.76
C MET A 128 -14.06 10.51 18.45
N PRO A 129 -13.54 11.71 18.14
CA PRO A 129 -13.75 12.33 16.83
C PRO A 129 -13.20 11.46 15.70
N ASP A 130 -13.85 11.50 14.54
CA ASP A 130 -13.59 10.63 13.38
C ASP A 130 -12.15 10.78 12.85
N ASP A 131 -11.53 11.92 13.11
CA ASP A 131 -10.19 12.33 12.66
C ASP A 131 -9.07 11.69 13.49
N ALA A 132 -9.38 11.25 14.72
CA ALA A 132 -8.41 10.72 15.67
C ALA A 132 -8.18 9.21 15.54
N PHE A 133 -8.94 8.53 14.68
CA PHE A 133 -8.97 7.08 14.61
C PHE A 133 -8.80 6.60 13.16
N VAL A 134 -7.85 5.69 12.93
CA VAL A 134 -7.78 4.90 11.69
C VAL A 134 -7.62 3.44 12.12
N PRO A 135 -8.68 2.61 12.04
CA PRO A 135 -8.59 1.21 12.43
C PRO A 135 -7.59 0.49 11.53
N ARG A 136 -6.68 -0.28 12.13
CA ARG A 136 -5.81 -1.17 11.36
C ARG A 136 -6.58 -2.43 11.03
N LEU A 137 -6.80 -2.66 9.74
CA LEU A 137 -7.50 -3.83 9.23
C LEU A 137 -6.46 -4.81 8.71
N LEU A 138 -6.09 -5.79 9.52
CA LEU A 138 -5.09 -6.78 9.18
C LEU A 138 -5.76 -8.04 8.63
N HIS A 139 -5.26 -8.56 7.52
CA HIS A 139 -5.70 -9.85 6.98
C HIS A 139 -4.50 -10.76 6.77
N ARG A 140 -4.63 -12.05 7.10
CA ARG A 140 -3.49 -13.00 7.08
C ARG A 140 -2.81 -13.14 5.72
N SER A 141 -3.57 -12.94 4.64
CA SER A 141 -3.06 -12.97 3.26
C SER A 141 -2.78 -11.58 2.65
N ALA A 142 -3.11 -10.50 3.36
CA ALA A 142 -2.79 -9.16 2.88
C ALA A 142 -1.40 -8.76 3.39
N ASP A 143 -0.55 -8.30 2.48
CA ASP A 143 0.82 -7.87 2.80
C ASP A 143 0.80 -6.45 3.40
N GLY A 144 0.14 -6.31 4.56
CA GLY A 144 -0.01 -5.06 5.30
C GLY A 144 -1.45 -4.70 5.69
N ASP A 145 -1.62 -3.46 6.14
CA ASP A 145 -2.90 -2.90 6.59
C ASP A 145 -3.82 -2.58 5.41
N LEU A 146 -4.99 -3.21 5.40
CA LEU A 146 -6.03 -2.98 4.39
C LEU A 146 -6.53 -1.53 4.43
N SER A 147 -6.63 -0.89 5.59
CA SER A 147 -7.09 0.50 5.65
C SER A 147 -6.06 1.44 5.00
N ALA A 148 -4.77 1.19 5.22
CA ALA A 148 -3.68 1.90 4.54
C ALA A 148 -3.69 1.67 3.02
N LEU A 149 -3.98 0.44 2.57
CA LEU A 149 -4.17 0.16 1.13
C LEU A 149 -5.37 0.94 0.58
N MET A 150 -6.50 0.95 1.29
CA MET A 150 -7.69 1.68 0.86
C MET A 150 -7.42 3.18 0.75
N GLN A 151 -6.78 3.80 1.74
CA GLN A 151 -6.38 5.21 1.69
C GLN A 151 -5.41 5.48 0.54
N ARG A 152 -4.43 4.59 0.35
CA ARG A 152 -3.43 4.73 -0.70
C ARG A 152 -4.08 4.81 -2.07
N PHE A 153 -5.11 4.01 -2.36
CA PHE A 153 -5.72 3.94 -3.69
C PHE A 153 -6.95 4.83 -3.90
N SER A 154 -7.70 5.17 -2.84
CA SER A 154 -8.96 5.94 -2.95
C SER A 154 -8.83 7.45 -2.76
N ARG A 155 -7.67 7.96 -2.30
CA ARG A 155 -7.45 9.38 -1.88
C ARG A 155 -8.52 9.94 -0.94
N THR A 156 -9.32 9.05 -0.35
CA THR A 156 -10.33 9.40 0.62
C THR A 156 -9.61 9.84 1.89
N PRO A 157 -9.98 11.00 2.48
CA PRO A 157 -9.42 11.43 3.75
C PRO A 157 -9.55 10.32 4.79
N SER A 158 -8.56 10.20 5.68
CA SER A 158 -8.56 9.20 6.74
C SER A 158 -9.86 9.24 7.55
N GLU A 159 -10.32 10.44 7.90
CA GLU A 159 -11.58 10.70 8.60
C GLU A 159 -12.80 10.12 7.87
N THR A 160 -12.94 10.41 6.57
CA THR A 160 -14.06 9.90 5.76
C THR A 160 -14.03 8.38 5.65
N LEU A 161 -12.85 7.79 5.47
CA LEU A 161 -12.71 6.34 5.44
C LEU A 161 -13.07 5.72 6.79
N THR A 162 -12.62 6.31 7.90
CA THR A 162 -12.94 5.85 9.25
C THR A 162 -14.44 5.92 9.52
N ARG A 163 -15.11 7.01 9.12
CA ARG A 163 -16.56 7.16 9.25
C ARG A 163 -17.32 6.07 8.49
N LEU A 164 -16.85 5.68 7.31
CA LEU A 164 -17.43 4.60 6.51
C LEU A 164 -17.15 3.21 7.09
N LEU A 165 -15.97 3.00 7.69
CA LEU A 165 -15.56 1.72 8.27
C LEU A 165 -16.07 1.47 9.69
N ARG A 166 -16.38 2.52 10.46
CA ARG A 166 -16.85 2.44 11.86
C ARG A 166 -17.98 1.41 12.08
N PRO A 167 -19.07 1.37 11.29
CA PRO A 167 -20.16 0.43 11.56
C PRO A 167 -19.76 -1.03 11.25
N TYR A 168 -18.82 -1.24 10.33
CA TYR A 168 -18.25 -2.56 10.02
C TYR A 168 -17.30 -3.05 11.11
N VAL A 169 -16.43 -2.15 11.60
CA VAL A 169 -15.52 -2.41 12.74
C VAL A 169 -16.32 -2.77 13.99
N ARG A 170 -17.38 -2.02 14.30
CA ARG A 170 -18.27 -2.31 15.42
C ARG A 170 -18.88 -3.71 15.33
N ARG A 171 -19.33 -4.13 14.15
CA ARG A 171 -19.86 -5.48 13.93
C ARG A 171 -18.77 -6.55 14.08
N ALA A 172 -17.59 -6.31 13.54
CA ALA A 172 -16.46 -7.23 13.66
C ALA A 172 -15.99 -7.41 15.12
N LEU A 173 -16.08 -6.35 15.94
CA LEU A 173 -15.77 -6.39 17.36
C LEU A 173 -16.89 -7.01 18.19
N GLY A 174 -18.15 -6.65 17.94
CA GLY A 174 -19.32 -7.16 18.68
C GLY A 174 -19.67 -8.62 18.38
N THR A 175 -19.20 -9.18 17.27
CA THR A 175 -19.31 -10.63 16.97
C THR A 175 -18.24 -11.46 17.67
N ARG A 176 -17.16 -10.85 18.16
CA ARG A 176 -16.18 -11.49 19.03
C ARG A 176 -16.63 -11.34 20.48
N ASN A 177 -17.26 -12.40 21.00
CA ASN A 177 -17.51 -12.54 22.43
C ASN A 177 -16.23 -12.25 23.23
N PRO A 178 -16.28 -11.53 24.36
CA PRO A 178 -15.13 -11.27 25.24
C PRO A 178 -14.56 -12.52 25.94
N GLY A 179 -14.92 -13.73 25.50
CA GLY A 179 -14.47 -15.02 26.03
C GLY A 179 -13.28 -15.66 25.31
N GLU A 180 -12.80 -15.11 24.20
CA GLU A 180 -11.62 -15.62 23.47
C GLU A 180 -10.33 -14.85 23.81
N ALA A 181 -10.25 -14.19 24.97
CA ALA A 181 -8.98 -13.91 25.63
C ALA A 181 -8.42 -15.21 26.22
N GLY A 182 -8.03 -16.14 25.34
CA GLY A 182 -7.26 -17.32 25.73
C GLY A 182 -5.91 -16.89 26.32
N PRO A 183 -5.49 -17.45 27.48
CA PRO A 183 -4.27 -17.05 28.15
C PRO A 183 -3.03 -17.38 27.31
N LYS A 184 -2.03 -16.50 27.49
CA LYS A 184 -0.64 -16.50 27.02
C LYS A 184 -0.04 -17.83 26.56
#